data_AF-A0A1V5NV41-F1
#
_entry.id   AF-A0A1V5NV41-F1
#
_cell.length_a   1.000
_cell.length_b   1.000
_cell.length_c   1.000
_cell.angle_alpha   90.00
_cell.angle_beta   90.00
_cell.angle_gamma   90.00
#
_symmetry.space_group_name_H-M   'P 1'
#
loop_
_entity.id
_entity.type
_entity.pdbx_description
1 polymer ?
#
loop_
_entity_poly.entity_id
_entity_poly.type
_entity_poly.pdbx_seq_one_letter_code
_entity_poly.pdbx_strand_id
1 'polypeptide(L)'
;MFKRLPTLTCSLLICLLVSIAACGCGKVSIDKGEQSDISRDSATGEPSPCLGFFIAANPGKEVIKYAAADLDGDNTKDLVVIYKESEEKNKMLVVLDKQGEYQCTNDVPAPVSNQVITFRDIDDKPPLEFIVQGMKGANIGYAIYRVEGVILEDLFGEGMKDCC
;
A
#
# COMPACT_ATOMS: atom_id res chain seq x y z
N MET A 1 49.02 -22.68 -42.23
CA MET A 1 49.06 -23.89 -41.38
C MET A 1 50.26 -23.79 -40.45
N PHE A 2 50.08 -23.87 -39.14
CA PHE A 2 51.17 -24.08 -38.18
C PHE A 2 50.75 -25.14 -37.14
N LYS A 3 51.74 -25.84 -36.56
CA LYS A 3 51.55 -27.07 -35.78
C LYS A 3 52.24 -26.97 -34.41
N ARG A 4 51.53 -27.45 -33.38
CA ARG A 4 52.01 -28.14 -32.15
C ARG A 4 53.03 -27.43 -31.22
N LEU A 5 52.59 -27.28 -29.96
CA LEU A 5 53.28 -27.57 -28.66
C LEU A 5 54.52 -28.48 -28.72
N PRO A 6 55.41 -28.53 -27.69
CA PRO A 6 55.44 -27.80 -26.39
C PRO A 6 56.84 -27.11 -26.15
N THR A 7 57.54 -26.94 -25.01
CA THR A 7 57.44 -27.43 -23.59
C THR A 7 58.31 -26.61 -22.60
N LEU A 8 57.80 -26.41 -21.36
CA LEU A 8 58.47 -26.55 -20.04
C LEU A 8 59.91 -26.01 -19.73
N THR A 9 59.99 -24.90 -18.99
CA THR A 9 60.77 -24.71 -17.72
C THR A 9 60.10 -23.55 -16.94
N CYS A 10 59.76 -23.54 -15.65
CA CYS A 10 60.26 -24.11 -14.38
C CYS A 10 60.96 -23.04 -13.51
N SER A 11 60.57 -23.01 -12.22
CA SER A 11 61.22 -22.35 -11.05
C SER A 11 60.66 -21.01 -10.52
N LEU A 12 60.15 -21.12 -9.29
CA LEU A 12 60.17 -20.18 -8.14
C LEU A 12 59.34 -18.87 -8.11
N LEU A 13 58.56 -18.78 -7.01
CA LEU A 13 58.29 -17.61 -6.13
C LEU A 13 57.71 -16.32 -6.78
N ILE A 14 56.67 -15.67 -6.24
CA ILE A 14 56.27 -15.48 -4.83
C ILE A 14 54.74 -15.59 -4.66
N CYS A 15 54.28 -16.12 -3.53
CA CYS A 15 52.87 -16.08 -3.13
C CYS A 15 52.51 -14.71 -2.52
N LEU A 16 51.37 -14.11 -2.89
CA LEU A 16 50.54 -13.38 -1.92
C LEU A 16 49.07 -13.25 -2.37
N LEU A 17 48.20 -14.02 -1.70
CA LEU A 17 46.80 -13.72 -1.36
C LEU A 17 45.86 -13.19 -2.48
N VAL A 18 45.15 -14.13 -3.14
CA VAL A 18 43.79 -13.87 -3.63
C VAL A 18 42.80 -14.13 -2.49
N SER A 19 42.03 -13.11 -2.10
CA SER A 19 40.94 -13.23 -1.12
C SER A 19 39.62 -12.81 -1.76
N ILE A 20 38.89 -13.76 -2.34
CA ILE A 20 37.51 -13.55 -2.82
C ILE A 20 36.55 -14.17 -1.79
N ALA A 21 35.86 -13.33 -1.04
CA ALA A 21 34.67 -13.69 -0.26
C ALA A 21 33.74 -12.48 -0.22
N ALA A 22 32.50 -12.66 -0.64
CA ALA A 22 31.53 -11.57 -0.71
C ALA A 22 30.85 -11.33 0.64
N CYS A 23 30.67 -10.05 1.00
CA CYS A 23 29.61 -9.62 1.90
C CYS A 23 29.31 -8.13 1.62
N GLY A 24 28.54 -7.89 0.56
CA GLY A 24 28.08 -6.55 0.21
C GLY A 24 27.02 -6.08 1.19
N CYS A 25 27.43 -5.45 2.30
CA CYS A 25 26.52 -4.84 3.28
C CYS A 25 25.90 -3.55 2.72
N GLY A 26 25.11 -3.69 1.65
CA GLY A 26 24.16 -2.68 1.23
C GLY A 26 23.18 -2.47 2.37
N LYS A 27 23.30 -1.32 3.06
CA LYS A 27 22.29 -0.89 4.02
C LYS A 27 21.04 -0.49 3.23
N VAL A 28 20.19 -1.48 2.98
CA VAL A 28 18.77 -1.23 2.74
C VAL A 28 18.26 -0.53 3.99
N SER A 29 18.11 0.79 3.91
CA SER A 29 17.29 1.52 4.85
C SER A 29 15.89 0.97 4.69
N ILE A 30 15.48 0.07 5.58
CA ILE A 30 14.07 -0.27 5.74
C ILE A 30 13.44 1.02 6.26
N ASP A 31 12.83 1.75 5.34
CA ASP A 31 12.04 2.91 5.68
C ASP A 31 10.88 2.44 6.55
N LYS A 32 10.96 2.76 7.84
CA LYS A 32 9.87 2.53 8.78
C LYS A 32 8.88 3.65 8.59
N GLY A 33 8.08 3.56 7.52
CA GLY A 33 6.91 4.40 7.35
C GLY A 33 6.07 4.34 8.61
N GLU A 34 6.01 5.44 9.37
CA GLU A 34 5.36 5.48 10.67
C GLU A 34 3.85 5.40 10.48
N GLN A 35 3.32 4.20 10.66
CA GLN A 35 1.90 3.91 10.49
C GLN A 35 1.10 4.53 11.64
N SER A 36 0.72 5.79 11.45
CA SER A 36 0.07 6.61 12.47
C SER A 36 -1.40 6.20 12.66
N ASP A 37 -1.66 5.43 13.71
CA ASP A 37 -3.02 5.11 14.13
C ASP A 37 -3.78 6.40 14.50
N ILE A 38 -4.76 6.72 13.67
CA ILE A 38 -5.63 7.91 13.76
C ILE A 38 -4.82 9.23 13.83
N SER A 39 -3.94 9.44 12.85
CA SER A 39 -3.45 10.78 12.51
C SER A 39 -4.63 11.68 12.12
N ARG A 40 -5.13 12.47 13.08
CA ARG A 40 -5.95 13.66 12.82
C ARG A 40 -5.10 14.66 12.02
N ASP A 41 -5.13 14.53 10.70
CA ASP A 41 -4.28 15.29 9.78
C ASP A 41 -4.77 16.74 9.61
N SER A 42 -4.66 17.51 10.70
CA SER A 42 -4.91 18.95 10.76
C SER A 42 -4.41 19.51 12.10
N ALA A 43 -3.46 20.45 12.03
CA ALA A 43 -2.96 21.18 13.20
C ALA A 43 -4.03 22.07 13.88
N THR A 44 -5.21 22.22 13.26
CA THR A 44 -6.40 22.91 13.77
C THR A 44 -7.36 22.01 14.54
N GLY A 45 -7.24 20.68 14.42
CA GLY A 45 -8.17 19.70 15.00
C GLY A 45 -9.44 19.43 14.17
N GLU A 46 -9.67 20.18 13.09
CA GLU A 46 -10.75 19.96 12.12
C GLU A 46 -10.53 18.71 11.25
N PRO A 47 -11.58 18.12 10.64
CA PRO A 47 -11.39 17.08 9.63
C PRO A 47 -10.79 17.65 8.33
N SER A 48 -10.07 16.82 7.58
CA SER A 48 -9.68 17.16 6.20
C SER A 48 -10.91 17.31 5.29
N PRO A 49 -10.84 18.06 4.17
CA PRO A 49 -12.01 18.30 3.32
C PRO A 49 -12.70 17.03 2.84
N CYS A 50 -11.94 16.02 2.40
CA CYS A 50 -12.45 14.72 1.97
C CYS A 50 -13.16 13.96 3.11
N LEU A 51 -12.65 14.06 4.35
CA LEU A 51 -13.27 13.44 5.53
C LEU A 51 -14.53 14.20 5.96
N GLY A 52 -14.52 15.54 5.87
CA GLY A 52 -15.70 16.37 6.08
C GLY A 52 -16.81 16.08 5.07
N PHE A 53 -16.45 15.92 3.79
CA PHE A 53 -17.37 15.49 2.73
C PHE A 53 -17.94 14.10 3.01
N PHE A 54 -17.10 13.12 3.38
CA PHE A 54 -17.57 11.78 3.77
C PHE A 54 -18.62 11.85 4.88
N ILE A 55 -18.33 12.58 5.96
CA ILE A 55 -19.21 12.70 7.14
C ILE A 55 -20.53 13.39 6.79
N ALA A 56 -20.49 14.42 5.92
CA ALA A 56 -21.69 15.11 5.44
C ALA A 56 -22.55 14.24 4.52
N ALA A 57 -21.94 13.43 3.65
CA ALA A 57 -22.63 12.51 2.75
C ALA A 57 -23.17 11.25 3.47
N ASN A 58 -22.53 10.81 4.56
CA ASN A 58 -22.82 9.57 5.28
C ASN A 58 -23.20 9.82 6.76
N PRO A 59 -24.28 10.58 7.03
CA PRO A 59 -24.62 10.99 8.40
C PRO A 59 -24.88 9.79 9.31
N GLY A 60 -24.17 9.75 10.44
CA GLY A 60 -24.28 8.69 11.44
C GLY A 60 -23.47 7.42 11.16
N LYS A 61 -22.69 7.36 10.08
CA LYS A 61 -21.72 6.27 9.85
C LYS A 61 -20.43 6.53 10.63
N GLU A 62 -20.01 5.56 11.44
CA GLU A 62 -18.77 5.62 12.22
C GLU A 62 -17.56 5.37 11.32
N VAL A 63 -16.62 6.32 11.27
CA VAL A 63 -15.35 6.14 10.54
C VAL A 63 -14.38 5.37 11.43
N ILE A 64 -13.93 4.21 10.94
CA ILE A 64 -13.07 3.26 11.68
C ILE A 64 -11.60 3.53 11.40
N LYS A 65 -11.24 3.69 10.12
CA LYS A 65 -9.88 4.02 9.69
C LYS A 65 -9.90 4.76 8.35
N TYR A 66 -8.97 5.67 8.16
CA TYR A 66 -8.77 6.36 6.89
C TYR A 66 -7.28 6.57 6.62
N ALA A 67 -6.94 6.78 5.35
CA ALA A 67 -5.59 7.10 4.91
C ALA A 67 -5.66 7.90 3.59
N ALA A 68 -4.72 8.84 3.37
CA ALA A 68 -4.77 9.77 2.24
C ALA A 68 -3.53 9.69 1.35
N ALA A 69 -3.75 9.61 0.03
CA ALA A 69 -2.77 9.55 -1.03
C ALA A 69 -3.40 10.07 -2.34
N ASP A 70 -2.59 10.34 -3.36
CA ASP A 70 -3.08 10.48 -4.74
C ASP A 70 -3.42 9.08 -5.27
N LEU A 71 -4.69 8.81 -5.57
CA LEU A 71 -5.18 7.46 -5.90
C LEU A 71 -5.60 7.27 -7.36
N ASP A 72 -5.80 8.34 -8.12
CA ASP A 72 -6.02 8.27 -9.57
C ASP A 72 -5.06 9.09 -10.45
N GLY A 73 -4.07 9.76 -9.84
CA GLY A 73 -2.92 10.34 -10.52
C GLY A 73 -3.08 11.81 -10.94
N ASP A 74 -4.07 12.53 -10.38
CA ASP A 74 -4.29 13.94 -10.70
C ASP A 74 -3.43 14.94 -9.87
N ASN A 75 -2.60 14.43 -8.96
CA ASN A 75 -1.72 15.15 -8.02
C ASN A 75 -2.43 15.78 -6.80
N THR A 76 -3.72 15.51 -6.60
CA THR A 76 -4.47 15.85 -5.38
C THR A 76 -4.43 14.68 -4.38
N LYS A 77 -4.85 14.87 -3.11
CA LYS A 77 -4.93 13.78 -2.12
C LYS A 77 -6.36 13.32 -1.92
N ASP A 78 -6.66 12.16 -2.44
CA ASP A 78 -7.87 11.39 -2.16
C ASP A 78 -7.81 10.75 -0.76
N LEU A 79 -8.92 10.17 -0.31
CA LEU A 79 -9.06 9.59 1.02
C LEU A 79 -9.74 8.21 0.96
N VAL A 80 -9.00 7.15 1.28
CA VAL A 80 -9.59 5.84 1.59
C VAL A 80 -10.32 5.96 2.93
N VAL A 81 -11.59 5.57 3.00
CA VAL A 81 -12.40 5.58 4.23
C VAL A 81 -12.99 4.21 4.48
N ILE A 82 -12.58 3.55 5.56
CA ILE A 82 -13.23 2.36 6.12
C ILE A 82 -14.21 2.82 7.22
N TYR A 83 -15.47 2.40 7.10
CA TYR A 83 -16.55 2.83 7.98
C TYR A 83 -17.48 1.68 8.37
N LYS A 84 -18.19 1.86 9.49
CA LYS A 84 -19.16 0.91 10.04
C LYS A 84 -20.47 1.01 9.27
N GLU A 85 -20.83 -0.04 8.53
CA GLU A 85 -22.12 -0.12 7.84
C GLU A 85 -23.23 -0.53 8.82
N SER A 86 -22.95 -1.53 9.67
CA SER A 86 -23.76 -1.98 10.80
C SER A 86 -22.88 -2.68 11.86
N GLU A 87 -23.46 -3.18 12.96
CA GLU A 87 -22.69 -3.80 14.07
C GLU A 87 -21.75 -4.95 13.67
N GLU A 88 -22.04 -5.68 12.59
CA GLU A 88 -21.26 -6.86 12.17
C GLU A 88 -20.56 -6.70 10.80
N LYS A 89 -20.65 -5.49 10.20
CA LYS A 89 -20.23 -5.23 8.81
C LYS A 89 -19.59 -3.86 8.66
N ASN A 90 -18.42 -3.85 8.03
CA ASN A 90 -17.76 -2.63 7.59
C ASN A 90 -17.77 -2.55 6.07
N LYS A 91 -17.64 -1.32 5.58
CA LYS A 91 -17.48 -0.99 4.17
C LYS A 91 -16.27 -0.09 4.00
N MET A 92 -15.84 0.04 2.75
CA MET A 92 -14.85 0.99 2.32
C MET A 92 -15.30 1.68 1.03
N LEU A 93 -14.94 2.94 0.90
CA LEU A 93 -14.95 3.68 -0.36
C LEU A 93 -13.72 4.61 -0.40
N VAL A 94 -13.47 5.23 -1.55
CA VAL A 94 -12.55 6.36 -1.67
C VAL A 94 -13.35 7.64 -1.90
N VAL A 95 -13.03 8.71 -1.16
CA VAL A 95 -13.44 10.07 -1.51
C VAL A 95 -12.34 10.67 -2.37
N LEU A 96 -12.68 11.00 -3.61
CA LEU A 96 -11.80 11.62 -4.57
C LEU A 96 -11.89 13.15 -4.45
N ASP A 97 -10.74 13.84 -4.53
CA ASP A 97 -10.66 15.31 -4.52
C ASP A 97 -10.33 15.83 -5.92
N LYS A 98 -11.37 16.23 -6.68
CA LYS A 98 -11.22 16.81 -8.02
C LYS A 98 -11.01 18.31 -7.90
N GLN A 99 -9.85 18.65 -7.35
CA GLN A 99 -9.30 20.00 -7.23
C GLN A 99 -10.27 20.94 -6.48
N GLY A 100 -10.94 20.42 -5.45
CA GLY A 100 -11.98 21.08 -4.66
C GLY A 100 -13.40 20.58 -4.90
N GLU A 101 -13.65 19.76 -5.93
CA GLU A 101 -14.93 19.06 -6.15
C GLU A 101 -14.82 17.60 -5.67
N TYR A 102 -15.58 17.23 -4.62
CA TYR A 102 -15.47 15.91 -3.99
C TYR A 102 -16.53 14.93 -4.49
N GLN A 103 -16.14 13.67 -4.68
CA GLN A 103 -17.06 12.57 -5.01
C GLN A 103 -16.62 11.25 -4.36
N CYS A 104 -17.58 10.37 -4.04
CA CYS A 104 -17.28 9.02 -3.56
C CYS A 104 -17.24 8.02 -4.71
N THR A 105 -16.37 7.01 -4.61
CA THR A 105 -16.49 5.77 -5.39
C THR A 105 -17.71 4.94 -4.96
N ASN A 106 -17.93 3.79 -5.61
CA ASN A 106 -18.77 2.75 -5.01
C ASN A 106 -18.20 2.27 -3.65
N ASP A 107 -19.09 1.70 -2.84
CA ASP A 107 -18.73 0.88 -1.69
C ASP A 107 -18.12 -0.46 -2.11
N VAL A 108 -17.20 -0.98 -1.31
CA VAL A 108 -16.79 -2.39 -1.24
C VAL A 108 -16.86 -2.89 0.22
N PRO A 109 -16.99 -4.20 0.48
CA PRO A 109 -16.87 -4.75 1.84
C PRO A 109 -15.49 -4.49 2.43
N ALA A 110 -15.40 -4.29 3.74
CA ALA A 110 -14.13 -4.07 4.45
C ALA A 110 -14.01 -4.93 5.71
N PRO A 111 -12.79 -5.26 6.18
CA PRO A 111 -12.61 -6.18 7.30
C PRO A 111 -13.24 -5.66 8.60
N VAL A 112 -13.71 -6.57 9.46
CA VAL A 112 -14.44 -6.22 10.69
C VAL A 112 -13.54 -5.62 11.78
N SER A 113 -12.32 -6.11 11.95
CA SER A 113 -11.34 -5.59 12.91
C SER A 113 -9.91 -5.57 12.37
N ASN A 114 -9.00 -4.95 13.13
CA ASN A 114 -7.55 -4.90 12.89
C ASN A 114 -7.17 -4.38 11.49
N GLN A 115 -7.85 -3.31 11.06
CA GLN A 115 -7.70 -2.76 9.71
C GLN A 115 -6.32 -2.13 9.50
N VAL A 116 -5.68 -2.52 8.41
CA VAL A 116 -4.45 -1.97 7.87
C VAL A 116 -4.72 -1.48 6.46
N ILE A 117 -4.28 -0.26 6.15
CA ILE A 117 -4.25 0.30 4.80
C ILE A 117 -2.79 0.62 4.49
N THR A 118 -2.30 0.19 3.32
CA THR A 118 -0.92 0.38 2.87
C THR A 118 -0.90 0.72 1.39
N PHE A 119 -0.57 1.96 1.05
CA PHE A 119 -0.36 2.38 -0.35
C PHE A 119 0.88 1.69 -0.94
N ARG A 120 0.80 1.31 -2.22
CA ARG A 120 1.91 0.73 -2.95
C ARG A 120 1.68 0.87 -4.45
N ASP A 121 2.66 1.44 -5.13
CA ASP A 121 2.81 1.28 -6.58
C ASP A 121 3.31 -0.15 -6.86
N ILE A 122 2.52 -0.97 -7.56
CA ILE A 122 2.79 -2.39 -7.84
C ILE A 122 3.21 -2.61 -9.30
N ASP A 123 2.75 -1.78 -10.24
CA ASP A 123 3.09 -1.88 -11.68
C ASP A 123 3.71 -0.60 -12.30
N ASP A 124 4.27 0.28 -11.46
CA ASP A 124 5.07 1.49 -11.78
C ASP A 124 4.30 2.57 -12.57
N LYS A 125 3.02 2.82 -12.23
CA LYS A 125 2.13 3.81 -12.88
C LYS A 125 0.87 4.16 -12.05
N PRO A 126 0.25 5.33 -12.28
CA PRO A 126 -1.11 5.61 -11.81
C PRO A 126 -2.18 4.83 -12.62
N PRO A 127 -3.42 4.67 -12.11
CA PRO A 127 -3.90 4.98 -10.74
C PRO A 127 -3.21 4.15 -9.66
N LEU A 128 -2.94 4.73 -8.48
CA LEU A 128 -2.13 4.10 -7.41
C LEU A 128 -2.91 3.05 -6.61
N GLU A 129 -2.31 1.87 -6.42
CA GLU A 129 -2.92 0.80 -5.61
C GLU A 129 -2.77 1.02 -4.10
N PHE A 130 -3.67 0.39 -3.37
CA PHE A 130 -3.53 0.18 -1.93
C PHE A 130 -3.96 -1.21 -1.51
N ILE A 131 -3.20 -1.77 -0.57
CA ILE A 131 -3.51 -3.03 0.09
C ILE A 131 -4.34 -2.72 1.32
N VAL A 132 -5.47 -3.40 1.48
CA VAL A 132 -6.22 -3.45 2.74
C VAL A 132 -6.10 -4.84 3.34
N GLN A 133 -5.88 -4.91 4.65
CA GLN A 133 -5.84 -6.15 5.41
C GLN A 133 -6.67 -6.03 6.70
N GLY A 134 -7.17 -7.14 7.22
CA GLY A 134 -7.84 -7.18 8.51
C GLY A 134 -8.47 -8.53 8.84
N MET A 135 -9.37 -8.54 9.82
CA MET A 135 -9.82 -9.77 10.49
C MET A 135 -11.32 -9.81 10.82
N LYS A 136 -11.83 -11.04 11.02
CA LYS A 136 -13.13 -11.32 11.68
C LYS A 136 -12.98 -12.56 12.56
N GLY A 137 -12.81 -12.35 13.86
CA GLY A 137 -12.47 -13.43 14.80
C GLY A 137 -11.12 -14.05 14.44
N ALA A 138 -11.11 -15.32 14.02
CA ALA A 138 -9.90 -16.03 13.57
C ALA A 138 -9.61 -15.88 12.06
N ASN A 139 -10.58 -15.38 11.28
CA ASN A 139 -10.42 -15.22 9.83
C ASN A 139 -9.57 -13.98 9.55
N ILE A 140 -8.63 -14.09 8.62
CA ILE A 140 -7.75 -13.01 8.15
C ILE A 140 -7.96 -12.89 6.64
N GLY A 141 -8.02 -11.66 6.12
CA GLY A 141 -8.08 -11.40 4.69
C GLY A 141 -7.25 -10.19 4.28
N TYR A 142 -6.88 -10.15 3.00
CA TYR A 142 -6.29 -9.00 2.34
C TYR A 142 -6.79 -8.87 0.90
N ALA A 143 -6.83 -7.65 0.38
CA ALA A 143 -7.03 -7.37 -1.04
C ALA A 143 -6.23 -6.15 -1.50
N ILE A 144 -5.96 -6.12 -2.80
CA ILE A 144 -5.32 -5.03 -3.55
C ILE A 144 -6.44 -4.29 -4.28
N TYR A 145 -6.54 -2.98 -4.05
CA TYR A 145 -7.53 -2.11 -4.66
C TYR A 145 -6.89 -1.02 -5.52
N ARG A 146 -7.61 -0.59 -6.55
CA ARG A 146 -7.28 0.58 -7.38
C ARG A 146 -8.56 1.38 -7.67
N VAL A 147 -8.42 2.70 -7.86
CA VAL A 147 -9.52 3.55 -8.37
C VAL A 147 -9.44 3.64 -9.88
N GLU A 148 -10.49 3.19 -10.58
CA GLU A 148 -10.65 3.36 -12.02
C GLU A 148 -11.80 4.36 -12.27
N GLY A 149 -11.45 5.65 -12.31
CA GLY A 149 -12.35 6.78 -12.53
C GLY A 149 -13.27 7.11 -11.34
N VAL A 150 -14.35 6.33 -11.18
CA VAL A 150 -15.26 6.39 -10.01
C VAL A 150 -15.55 5.00 -9.42
N ILE A 151 -14.91 3.97 -9.96
CA ILE A 151 -15.05 2.60 -9.49
C ILE A 151 -13.85 2.25 -8.61
N LEU A 152 -14.13 1.70 -7.43
CA LEU A 152 -13.13 1.10 -6.56
C LEU A 152 -13.08 -0.40 -6.87
N GLU A 153 -12.07 -0.82 -7.63
CA GLU A 153 -11.92 -2.20 -8.10
C GLU A 153 -11.09 -3.04 -7.13
N ASP A 154 -11.56 -4.27 -6.84
CA ASP A 154 -10.78 -5.33 -6.20
C ASP A 154 -9.97 -6.04 -7.30
N LEU A 155 -8.67 -5.73 -7.38
CA LEU A 155 -7.78 -6.32 -8.39
C LEU A 155 -7.40 -7.77 -8.04
N PHE A 156 -7.28 -8.06 -6.74
CA PHE A 156 -6.97 -9.39 -6.21
C PHE A 156 -7.18 -9.42 -4.69
N GLY A 157 -7.85 -10.46 -4.18
CA GLY A 157 -8.04 -10.66 -2.75
C GLY A 157 -8.12 -12.12 -2.31
N GLU A 158 -7.67 -12.38 -1.08
CA GLU A 158 -7.67 -13.68 -0.40
C GLU A 158 -8.24 -13.52 1.02
N GLY A 159 -9.08 -14.46 1.48
CA GLY A 159 -9.71 -14.44 2.81
C GLY A 159 -10.76 -13.34 3.06
N MET A 160 -10.83 -12.30 2.21
CA MET A 160 -11.72 -11.13 2.42
C MET A 160 -13.20 -11.48 2.59
N LYS A 161 -13.68 -12.53 1.89
CA LYS A 161 -15.07 -13.01 1.97
C LYS A 161 -15.44 -13.52 3.38
N ASP A 162 -14.45 -13.92 4.15
CA ASP A 162 -14.61 -14.49 5.49
C ASP A 162 -14.23 -13.49 6.60
N CYS A 163 -13.62 -12.34 6.24
CA CYS A 163 -13.20 -11.30 7.20
C CYS A 163 -14.00 -9.99 7.17
N CYS A 164 -14.92 -9.80 6.21
CA CYS A 164 -15.84 -8.65 6.12
C CYS A 164 -17.24 -8.95 6.69
#